data_AF-A0A3D1XWC4-F1
#
_entry.id   AF-A0A3D1XWC4-F1
#
_cell.length_a   1.000
_cell.length_b   1.000
_cell.length_c   1.000
_cell.angle_alpha   90.00
_cell.angle_beta   90.00
_cell.angle_gamma   90.00
#
_symmetry.space_group_name_H-M   'P 1'
#
loop_
_entity.id
_entity.type
_entity.pdbx_description
1 polymer ?
#
loop_
_entity_poly.entity_id
_entity_poly.type
_entity_poly.pdbx_seq_one_letter_code
_entity_poly.pdbx_strand_id
1 'polypeptide(L)'
;TAGKDAPLGSFDFRSVRLSRTAELASDVKDPSQKLGLSGRFFINGVPITVISTDSLSTIKNKINFGEDVNQNGTLDLSEDVNQNGTLEILHVANSEFGAGVYITEDFNGNGEIDPTEDSNSNERLDGGSFENNVLALIRDNRLILVSLAGGSNTIDLREDDSVLLDLGFFEISNKGFSNEGLSVQKEIQLNDLNTPENLIVQPQTAIVEVDGEFFSSNTDVVSGVIEDTALLLRQASEKSAKITIFIDAPTFFEQIKILFSQFNNSIAKINDLLAVSNSFEEDSDIQDIRNDLTIDPQKEARVLQERNRIIDDLRGRPGNTQATGISVRNTEKKTQKDVAVTSIVKGIKSG
;
A
#
# COMPACT_ATOMS: atom_id res chain seq x y z
N THR A 1 -2.60 12.04 7.31
CA THR A 1 -4.03 11.68 7.42
C THR A 1 -4.30 11.23 8.84
N ALA A 2 -5.51 11.47 9.33
CA ALA A 2 -5.98 11.03 10.64
C ALA A 2 -7.16 10.07 10.44
N GLY A 3 -7.16 8.95 11.15
CA GLY A 3 -8.24 7.99 11.17
C GLY A 3 -9.30 8.34 12.23
N LYS A 4 -10.20 7.39 12.50
CA LYS A 4 -11.37 7.57 13.36
C LYS A 4 -11.02 7.67 14.84
N ASP A 5 -9.92 7.04 15.26
CA ASP A 5 -9.48 6.95 16.64
C ASP A 5 -8.34 7.95 16.93
N ALA A 6 -8.00 8.81 15.97
CA ALA A 6 -6.92 9.77 16.12
C ALA A 6 -7.22 10.78 17.24
N PRO A 7 -6.25 11.07 18.12
CA PRO A 7 -6.46 11.99 19.22
C PRO A 7 -6.62 13.43 18.73
N LEU A 8 -7.57 14.14 19.32
CA LEU A 8 -7.76 15.57 19.08
C LEU A 8 -6.63 16.35 19.76
N GLY A 9 -6.02 17.29 19.06
CA GLY A 9 -4.88 18.02 19.60
C GLY A 9 -4.09 18.77 18.56
N SER A 10 -3.04 19.47 19.00
CA SER A 10 -2.04 20.07 18.12
C SER A 10 -0.69 19.50 18.48
N PHE A 11 0.06 19.11 17.46
CA PHE A 11 1.35 18.47 17.59
C PHE A 11 2.34 19.21 16.71
N ASP A 12 3.58 19.33 17.17
CA ASP A 12 4.67 19.98 16.46
C ASP A 12 5.50 18.93 15.71
N PHE A 13 5.71 19.15 14.42
CA PHE A 13 6.38 18.20 13.52
C PHE A 13 7.56 18.83 12.83
N ARG A 14 8.67 18.10 12.72
CA ARG A 14 9.79 18.49 11.88
C ARG A 14 10.24 17.31 11.04
N SER A 15 10.15 17.44 9.72
CA SER A 15 10.74 16.46 8.81
C SER A 15 12.24 16.68 8.80
N VAL A 16 12.98 15.77 9.41
CA VAL A 16 14.44 15.88 9.55
C VAL A 16 15.11 15.39 8.26
N ARG A 17 14.63 14.28 7.72
CA ARG A 17 15.23 13.62 6.56
C ARG A 17 14.22 12.71 5.88
N LEU A 18 14.29 12.61 4.56
CA LEU A 18 13.51 11.66 3.76
C LEU A 18 14.19 10.29 3.69
N SER A 19 13.38 9.27 3.45
CA SER A 19 13.86 7.94 3.11
C SER A 19 14.57 7.96 1.76
N ARG A 20 15.51 7.03 1.59
CA ARG A 20 16.21 6.80 0.33
C ARG A 20 16.43 5.31 0.19
N THR A 21 16.04 4.73 -0.93
CA THR A 21 16.27 3.31 -1.22
C THR A 21 17.70 3.10 -1.70
N ALA A 22 18.20 1.88 -1.55
CA ALA A 22 19.50 1.50 -2.08
C ALA A 22 19.44 1.46 -3.62
N GLU A 23 20.47 1.98 -4.28
CA GLU A 23 20.65 1.88 -5.74
C GLU A 23 22.07 1.40 -6.03
N LEU A 24 22.19 0.40 -6.91
CA LEU A 24 23.46 -0.10 -7.44
C LEU A 24 23.47 0.05 -8.96
N ALA A 25 24.65 0.31 -9.54
CA ALA A 25 24.81 0.51 -10.97
C ALA A 25 25.93 -0.36 -11.54
N SER A 26 25.65 -0.99 -12.69
CA SER A 26 26.64 -1.70 -13.50
C SER A 26 27.56 -0.73 -14.25
N ASP A 27 28.58 -1.27 -14.92
CA ASP A 27 29.32 -0.56 -15.96
C ASP A 27 28.44 -0.29 -17.20
N VAL A 28 28.89 0.67 -18.03
CA VAL A 28 28.20 1.02 -19.28
C VAL A 28 28.37 -0.12 -20.28
N LYS A 29 27.27 -0.65 -20.80
CA LYS A 29 27.23 -1.62 -21.91
C LYS A 29 26.04 -1.35 -22.83
N ASP A 30 26.14 -1.73 -24.10
CA ASP A 30 24.98 -1.65 -24.99
C ASP A 30 23.84 -2.52 -24.44
N PRO A 31 22.65 -1.95 -24.15
CA PRO A 31 21.58 -2.69 -23.50
C PRO A 31 21.01 -3.86 -24.31
N SER A 32 21.18 -3.85 -25.63
CA SER A 32 20.65 -4.83 -26.58
C SER A 32 21.68 -5.86 -27.03
N GLN A 33 22.97 -5.57 -26.83
CA GLN A 33 24.05 -6.44 -27.25
C GLN A 33 24.16 -7.66 -26.34
N LYS A 34 24.37 -8.82 -26.95
CA LYS A 34 24.71 -10.06 -26.23
C LYS A 34 26.02 -9.90 -25.49
N LEU A 35 26.01 -10.19 -24.20
CA LEU A 35 27.15 -9.99 -23.30
C LEU A 35 28.17 -11.13 -23.39
N GLY A 36 27.76 -12.32 -23.84
CA GLY A 36 28.64 -13.49 -23.91
C GLY A 36 29.01 -14.06 -22.53
N LEU A 37 28.33 -13.63 -21.48
CA LEU A 37 28.53 -14.10 -20.10
C LEU A 37 27.64 -15.31 -19.84
N SER A 38 28.12 -16.26 -19.06
CA SER A 38 27.32 -17.40 -18.58
C SER A 38 27.66 -17.65 -17.12
N GLY A 39 26.64 -17.93 -16.31
CA GLY A 39 26.82 -18.21 -14.88
C GLY A 39 25.61 -17.78 -14.06
N ARG A 40 25.76 -17.82 -12.74
CA ARG A 40 24.71 -17.46 -11.79
C ARG A 40 25.21 -16.45 -10.77
N PHE A 41 24.31 -15.57 -10.37
CA PHE A 41 24.48 -14.68 -9.23
C PHE A 41 23.19 -14.61 -8.42
N PHE A 42 23.21 -13.92 -7.28
CA PHE A 42 22.06 -13.83 -6.40
C PHE A 42 21.77 -12.37 -6.05
N ILE A 43 20.48 -12.05 -5.97
CA ILE A 43 19.97 -10.79 -5.46
C ILE A 43 19.10 -11.10 -4.24
N ASN A 44 19.47 -10.61 -3.07
CA ASN A 44 18.76 -10.88 -1.81
C ASN A 44 18.50 -12.38 -1.58
N GLY A 45 19.44 -13.23 -1.99
CA GLY A 45 19.34 -14.69 -1.88
C GLY A 45 18.59 -15.38 -3.03
N VAL A 46 17.94 -14.65 -3.94
CA VAL A 46 17.24 -15.20 -5.11
C VAL A 46 18.22 -15.41 -6.27
N PRO A 47 18.32 -16.61 -6.85
CA PRO A 47 19.23 -16.89 -7.96
C PRO A 47 18.78 -16.21 -9.25
N ILE A 48 19.74 -15.69 -10.02
CA ILE A 48 19.57 -15.16 -11.36
C ILE A 48 20.56 -15.86 -12.29
N THR A 49 20.03 -16.60 -13.26
CA THR A 49 20.83 -17.34 -14.24
C THR A 49 21.07 -16.50 -15.50
N VAL A 50 22.33 -16.34 -15.88
CA VAL A 50 22.77 -15.64 -17.10
C VAL A 50 23.35 -16.64 -18.08
N ILE A 51 22.95 -16.53 -19.34
CA ILE A 51 23.46 -17.34 -20.45
C ILE A 51 24.08 -16.45 -21.52
N SER A 52 24.99 -17.02 -22.34
CA SER A 52 25.81 -16.28 -23.31
C SER A 52 25.03 -15.39 -24.30
N THR A 53 23.75 -15.66 -24.52
CA THR A 53 22.87 -14.90 -25.41
C THR A 53 22.20 -13.71 -24.73
N ASP A 54 22.33 -13.58 -23.41
CA ASP A 54 21.71 -12.50 -22.65
C ASP A 54 22.35 -11.13 -22.93
N SER A 55 21.51 -10.11 -22.88
CA SER A 55 21.86 -8.69 -22.91
C SER A 55 21.50 -8.05 -21.57
N LEU A 56 21.88 -6.78 -21.32
CA LEU A 56 21.39 -6.10 -20.11
C LEU A 56 19.85 -6.04 -20.08
N SER A 57 19.19 -5.94 -21.24
CA SER A 57 17.74 -5.92 -21.32
C SER A 57 17.10 -7.25 -20.91
N THR A 58 17.70 -8.39 -21.27
CA THR A 58 17.18 -9.70 -20.87
C THR A 58 17.49 -9.99 -19.41
N ILE A 59 18.68 -9.64 -18.91
CA ILE A 59 19.01 -9.74 -17.48
C ILE A 59 18.07 -8.88 -16.63
N LYS A 60 17.78 -7.63 -17.06
CA LYS A 60 16.79 -6.77 -16.41
C LYS A 60 15.41 -7.46 -16.32
N ASN A 61 14.96 -8.09 -17.40
CA ASN A 61 13.69 -8.81 -17.40
C ASN A 61 13.71 -10.01 -16.44
N LYS A 62 14.79 -10.81 -16.43
CA LYS A 62 14.97 -11.91 -15.48
C LYS A 62 14.90 -11.45 -14.02
N ILE A 63 15.51 -10.30 -13.70
CA ILE A 63 15.44 -9.73 -12.35
C ILE A 63 14.04 -9.24 -12.03
N ASN A 64 13.37 -8.57 -12.98
CA ASN A 64 12.09 -7.92 -12.70
C ASN A 64 10.92 -8.90 -12.66
N PHE A 65 10.95 -9.88 -13.55
CA PHE A 65 9.82 -10.71 -13.90
C PHE A 65 10.05 -12.18 -13.55
N GLY A 66 11.31 -12.57 -13.30
CA GLY A 66 11.64 -13.97 -13.10
C GLY A 66 11.25 -14.75 -14.33
N GLU A 67 10.34 -15.70 -14.12
CA GLU A 67 9.88 -16.65 -15.12
C GLU A 67 8.59 -16.20 -15.84
N ASP A 68 7.88 -15.16 -15.35
CA ASP A 68 6.65 -14.55 -15.96
C ASP A 68 7.00 -13.27 -16.76
N VAL A 69 7.58 -13.43 -17.95
CA VAL A 69 8.24 -12.35 -18.71
C VAL A 69 7.26 -11.25 -19.17
N ASN A 70 5.97 -11.55 -19.34
CA ASN A 70 4.96 -10.57 -19.75
C ASN A 70 4.04 -10.02 -18.63
N GLN A 71 4.18 -10.51 -17.39
CA GLN A 71 3.53 -10.00 -16.17
C GLN A 71 2.00 -10.06 -16.17
N ASN A 72 1.40 -11.05 -16.82
CA ASN A 72 -0.04 -11.24 -16.74
C ASN A 72 -0.45 -12.26 -15.66
N GLY A 73 0.53 -12.87 -14.96
CA GLY A 73 0.30 -13.86 -13.91
C GLY A 73 -0.33 -15.17 -14.41
N THR A 74 -0.25 -15.42 -15.71
CA THR A 74 -0.75 -16.61 -16.41
C THR A 74 0.30 -17.09 -17.41
N LEU A 75 0.18 -18.33 -17.85
CA LEU A 75 1.06 -18.91 -18.87
C LEU A 75 0.49 -18.54 -20.26
N ASP A 76 1.13 -17.61 -20.97
CA ASP A 76 0.66 -17.07 -22.27
C ASP A 76 1.05 -17.93 -23.45
N LEU A 77 0.39 -17.72 -24.59
CA LEU A 77 0.92 -18.12 -25.90
C LEU A 77 2.33 -17.61 -26.23
N SER A 78 2.89 -16.63 -25.53
CA SER A 78 4.29 -16.21 -25.73
C SER A 78 5.31 -16.98 -24.90
N GLU A 79 4.84 -17.79 -23.94
CA GLU A 79 5.62 -18.53 -22.93
C GLU A 79 5.28 -20.03 -22.96
N ASP A 80 4.03 -20.38 -23.27
CA ASP A 80 3.42 -21.69 -23.57
C ASP A 80 2.44 -21.52 -24.75
N VAL A 81 2.94 -21.73 -25.96
CA VAL A 81 2.21 -21.64 -27.23
C VAL A 81 1.11 -22.71 -27.34
N ASN A 82 1.18 -23.85 -26.65
CA ASN A 82 0.13 -24.88 -26.73
C ASN A 82 -0.91 -24.82 -25.58
N GLN A 83 -0.68 -23.98 -24.58
CA GLN A 83 -1.54 -23.76 -23.42
C GLN A 83 -1.80 -25.01 -22.57
N ASN A 84 -0.84 -25.94 -22.53
CA ASN A 84 -1.00 -27.17 -21.75
C ASN A 84 -0.44 -27.06 -20.33
N GLY A 85 0.14 -25.92 -19.95
CA GLY A 85 0.70 -25.70 -18.62
C GLY A 85 2.14 -26.20 -18.46
N THR A 86 2.81 -26.61 -19.53
CA THR A 86 4.14 -27.25 -19.53
C THR A 86 4.99 -26.64 -20.63
N LEU A 87 6.23 -26.25 -20.34
CA LEU A 87 7.19 -25.84 -21.37
C LEU A 87 7.62 -27.10 -22.15
N GLU A 88 7.44 -27.13 -23.47
CA GLU A 88 7.87 -28.25 -24.33
C GLU A 88 8.41 -27.80 -25.71
N ILE A 89 8.86 -28.76 -26.52
CA ILE A 89 9.12 -28.49 -27.95
C ILE A 89 7.88 -28.86 -28.75
N LEU A 90 7.21 -27.84 -29.27
CA LEU A 90 6.05 -28.01 -30.13
C LEU A 90 6.47 -28.16 -31.58
N HIS A 91 6.09 -29.29 -32.16
CA HIS A 91 6.17 -29.47 -33.61
C HIS A 91 4.82 -29.15 -34.26
N VAL A 92 4.75 -27.99 -34.90
CA VAL A 92 3.62 -27.67 -35.77
C VAL A 92 3.88 -28.35 -37.11
N ALA A 93 3.08 -29.37 -37.44
CA ALA A 93 3.23 -30.11 -38.69
C ALA A 93 3.00 -29.21 -39.92
N ASN A 94 3.58 -29.60 -41.06
CA ASN A 94 3.37 -28.92 -42.35
C ASN A 94 1.87 -28.73 -42.64
N SER A 95 1.48 -27.53 -43.05
CA SER A 95 0.13 -27.24 -43.54
C SER A 95 0.16 -26.73 -44.97
N GLU A 96 -1.01 -26.68 -45.60
CA GLU A 96 -1.21 -26.06 -46.93
C GLU A 96 -0.84 -24.56 -46.96
N PHE A 97 -0.62 -23.93 -45.81
CA PHE A 97 -0.24 -22.53 -45.66
C PHE A 97 1.24 -22.31 -45.29
N GLY A 98 2.03 -23.36 -45.07
CA GLY A 98 3.45 -23.20 -44.74
C GLY A 98 4.15 -24.47 -44.25
N ALA A 99 5.49 -24.43 -44.30
CA ALA A 99 6.33 -25.47 -43.70
C ALA A 99 6.13 -25.49 -42.18
N GLY A 100 6.17 -26.68 -41.60
CA GLY A 100 6.11 -26.88 -40.17
C GLY A 100 7.26 -26.18 -39.47
N VAL A 101 6.96 -25.59 -38.32
CA VAL A 101 7.94 -24.88 -37.47
C VAL A 101 8.01 -25.57 -36.12
N TYR A 102 9.22 -25.60 -35.57
CA TYR A 102 9.43 -25.94 -34.18
C TYR A 102 9.35 -24.67 -33.35
N ILE A 103 8.55 -24.70 -32.31
CA ILE A 103 8.51 -23.66 -31.29
C ILE A 103 9.13 -24.28 -30.04
N THR A 104 10.15 -23.63 -29.49
CA THR A 104 10.99 -24.17 -28.43
C THR A 104 10.66 -23.43 -27.13
N GLU A 105 9.84 -24.04 -26.28
CA GLU A 105 9.57 -23.58 -24.90
C GLU A 105 10.49 -24.28 -23.91
N ASP A 106 10.78 -25.57 -24.13
CA ASP A 106 11.87 -26.36 -23.53
C ASP A 106 13.18 -26.11 -24.31
N PHE A 107 14.05 -25.27 -23.75
CA PHE A 107 15.24 -24.71 -24.41
C PHE A 107 16.30 -25.77 -24.73
N ASN A 108 16.33 -26.90 -24.02
CA ASN A 108 17.31 -27.97 -24.26
C ASN A 108 16.72 -29.27 -24.82
N GLY A 109 15.39 -29.38 -24.87
CA GLY A 109 14.66 -30.41 -25.59
C GLY A 109 14.65 -31.77 -24.91
N ASN A 110 14.73 -31.82 -23.59
CA ASN A 110 14.73 -33.07 -22.83
C ASN A 110 13.34 -33.51 -22.35
N GLY A 111 12.30 -32.66 -22.50
CA GLY A 111 10.93 -32.93 -22.09
C GLY A 111 10.67 -32.86 -20.58
N GLU A 112 11.55 -32.20 -19.81
CA GLU A 112 11.44 -31.94 -18.38
C GLU A 112 11.57 -30.42 -18.14
N ILE A 113 10.89 -29.87 -17.11
CA ILE A 113 11.18 -28.50 -16.66
C ILE A 113 12.58 -28.53 -16.03
N ASP A 114 13.54 -27.89 -16.67
CA ASP A 114 14.91 -27.90 -16.19
C ASP A 114 15.18 -26.87 -15.10
N PRO A 115 16.22 -27.07 -14.27
CA PRO A 115 16.68 -26.05 -13.32
C PRO A 115 17.11 -24.72 -13.96
N THR A 116 17.19 -24.65 -15.29
CA THR A 116 17.44 -23.41 -16.04
C THR A 116 16.16 -22.65 -16.42
N GLU A 117 15.01 -23.32 -16.32
CA GLU A 117 13.67 -22.87 -16.71
C GLU A 117 12.75 -22.72 -15.48
N ASP A 118 13.02 -23.49 -14.42
CA ASP A 118 12.52 -23.35 -13.05
C ASP A 118 13.73 -23.24 -12.12
N SER A 119 14.21 -22.01 -11.93
CA SER A 119 15.49 -21.73 -11.28
C SER A 119 15.53 -22.12 -9.80
N ASN A 120 14.38 -22.35 -9.17
CA ASN A 120 14.27 -22.79 -7.78
C ASN A 120 13.65 -24.19 -7.61
N SER A 121 13.32 -24.86 -8.73
CA SER A 121 12.82 -26.24 -8.82
C SER A 121 11.55 -26.47 -7.99
N ASN A 122 10.65 -25.50 -7.98
CA ASN A 122 9.42 -25.54 -7.19
C ASN A 122 8.14 -25.78 -8.03
N GLU A 123 8.30 -26.01 -9.33
CA GLU A 123 7.26 -26.27 -10.32
C GLU A 123 6.27 -25.09 -10.50
N ARG A 124 6.69 -23.85 -10.19
CA ARG A 124 5.89 -22.63 -10.33
C ARG A 124 6.71 -21.54 -11.01
N LEU A 125 6.08 -20.82 -11.95
CA LEU A 125 6.65 -19.57 -12.45
C LEU A 125 6.62 -18.51 -11.34
N ASP A 126 7.77 -18.28 -10.73
CA ASP A 126 7.96 -17.23 -9.73
C ASP A 126 9.32 -16.54 -9.89
N GLY A 127 9.84 -15.94 -8.82
CA GLY A 127 10.94 -14.99 -8.92
C GLY A 127 10.50 -13.56 -9.21
N GLY A 128 11.39 -12.82 -9.89
CA GLY A 128 11.19 -11.42 -10.19
C GLY A 128 11.26 -10.49 -8.97
N SER A 129 10.83 -9.24 -9.17
CA SER A 129 10.94 -8.16 -8.18
C SER A 129 10.17 -8.44 -6.89
N PHE A 130 9.13 -9.29 -6.97
CA PHE A 130 8.30 -9.67 -5.83
C PHE A 130 9.08 -10.53 -4.83
N GLU A 131 9.88 -11.46 -5.33
CA GLU A 131 10.68 -12.34 -4.48
C GLU A 131 12.00 -11.69 -4.07
N ASN A 132 12.72 -11.11 -5.03
CA ASN A 132 14.03 -10.53 -4.76
C ASN A 132 13.98 -9.11 -4.17
N ASN A 133 12.81 -8.46 -4.08
CA ASN A 133 12.63 -7.10 -3.56
C ASN A 133 13.51 -6.03 -4.25
N VAL A 134 13.83 -6.22 -5.53
CA VAL A 134 14.64 -5.30 -6.34
C VAL A 134 13.99 -5.04 -7.68
N LEU A 135 13.97 -3.78 -8.09
CA LEU A 135 13.61 -3.36 -9.44
C LEU A 135 14.88 -3.09 -10.25
N ALA A 136 15.03 -3.80 -11.36
CA ALA A 136 16.04 -3.56 -12.37
C ALA A 136 15.53 -2.59 -13.46
N LEU A 137 16.38 -1.63 -13.83
CA LEU A 137 16.12 -0.64 -14.88
C LEU A 137 17.33 -0.51 -15.78
N ILE A 138 17.14 -0.04 -17.01
CA ILE A 138 18.24 0.46 -17.84
C ILE A 138 18.22 1.98 -17.81
N ARG A 139 19.33 2.59 -17.38
CA ARG A 139 19.53 4.04 -17.37
C ARG A 139 20.94 4.33 -17.85
N ASP A 140 21.09 5.22 -18.82
CA ASP A 140 22.40 5.62 -19.37
C ASP A 140 23.28 4.42 -19.76
N ASN A 141 22.67 3.41 -20.40
CA ASN A 141 23.32 2.16 -20.80
C ASN A 141 23.94 1.36 -19.64
N ARG A 142 23.38 1.48 -18.43
CA ARG A 142 23.73 0.68 -17.26
C ARG A 142 22.52 -0.09 -16.77
N LEU A 143 22.75 -1.28 -16.23
CA LEU A 143 21.78 -1.98 -15.40
C LEU A 143 21.80 -1.34 -14.01
N ILE A 144 20.67 -0.79 -13.61
CA ILE A 144 20.44 -0.15 -12.32
C ILE A 144 19.55 -1.04 -11.48
N LEU A 145 19.98 -1.36 -10.27
CA LEU A 145 19.20 -2.14 -9.31
C LEU A 145 18.71 -1.20 -8.21
N VAL A 146 17.40 -1.12 -8.00
CA VAL A 146 16.77 -0.27 -6.98
C VAL A 146 16.05 -1.14 -5.96
N SER A 147 16.36 -0.96 -4.68
CA SER A 147 15.70 -1.69 -3.60
C SER A 147 14.23 -1.29 -3.45
N LEU A 148 13.35 -2.28 -3.35
CA LEU A 148 11.93 -2.12 -3.01
C LEU A 148 11.65 -2.34 -1.51
N ALA A 149 12.64 -2.83 -0.76
CA ALA A 149 12.51 -3.14 0.67
C ALA A 149 12.56 -1.89 1.58
N GLY A 150 12.76 -0.70 1.03
CA GLY A 150 12.73 0.58 1.76
C GLY A 150 14.07 1.00 2.37
N GLY A 151 14.05 2.13 3.08
CA GLY A 151 15.23 2.91 3.45
C GLY A 151 16.20 2.31 4.48
N SER A 152 15.88 1.19 5.11
CA SER A 152 16.83 0.47 5.97
C SER A 152 17.59 -0.63 5.24
N ASN A 153 17.16 -1.02 4.03
CA ASN A 153 17.56 -2.26 3.40
C ASN A 153 18.50 -2.02 2.24
N THR A 154 19.66 -2.66 2.32
CA THR A 154 20.64 -2.75 1.22
C THR A 154 20.16 -3.75 0.18
N ILE A 155 20.76 -3.72 -1.00
CA ILE A 155 20.67 -4.82 -1.96
C ILE A 155 21.85 -5.75 -1.67
N ASP A 156 21.56 -6.99 -1.30
CA ASP A 156 22.57 -8.02 -1.11
C ASP A 156 22.85 -8.69 -2.45
N LEU A 157 24.09 -8.57 -2.92
CA LEU A 157 24.56 -9.22 -4.12
C LEU A 157 25.59 -10.28 -3.75
N ARG A 158 25.43 -11.48 -4.33
CA ARG A 158 26.43 -12.56 -4.25
C ARG A 158 26.71 -13.08 -5.65
N GLU A 159 27.97 -13.30 -5.98
CA GLU A 159 28.36 -13.96 -7.23
C GLU A 159 28.95 -15.34 -6.98
N ASP A 160 28.66 -16.29 -7.88
CA ASP A 160 29.33 -17.59 -7.95
C ASP A 160 30.29 -17.63 -9.17
N ASP A 161 29.92 -16.99 -10.30
CA ASP A 161 30.56 -17.20 -11.61
C ASP A 161 31.13 -15.92 -12.27
N SER A 162 31.60 -14.94 -11.48
CA SER A 162 32.19 -13.67 -11.98
C SER A 162 31.27 -12.75 -12.83
N VAL A 163 29.99 -13.10 -12.98
CA VAL A 163 29.03 -12.31 -13.76
C VAL A 163 28.90 -10.88 -13.21
N LEU A 164 28.88 -10.71 -11.88
CA LEU A 164 28.74 -9.38 -11.28
C LEU A 164 30.03 -8.57 -11.36
N LEU A 165 31.19 -9.23 -11.34
CA LEU A 165 32.47 -8.62 -11.67
C LEU A 165 32.50 -8.09 -13.10
N ASP A 166 32.11 -8.90 -14.09
CA ASP A 166 32.11 -8.50 -15.51
C ASP A 166 31.04 -7.47 -15.85
N LEU A 167 29.91 -7.48 -15.14
CA LEU A 167 28.91 -6.42 -15.21
C LEU A 167 29.38 -5.13 -14.52
N GLY A 168 30.41 -5.18 -13.69
CA GLY A 168 31.00 -4.02 -13.04
C GLY A 168 30.35 -3.63 -11.71
N PHE A 169 29.53 -4.50 -11.11
CA PHE A 169 29.05 -4.31 -9.74
C PHE A 169 30.14 -4.64 -8.70
N PHE A 170 31.04 -5.55 -9.04
CA PHE A 170 32.13 -6.00 -8.17
C PHE A 170 33.49 -5.51 -8.70
N GLU A 171 34.49 -5.53 -7.83
CA GLU A 171 35.90 -5.28 -8.16
C GLU A 171 36.79 -6.30 -7.45
N ILE A 172 37.98 -6.56 -8.00
CA ILE A 172 38.95 -7.44 -7.36
C ILE A 172 39.63 -6.67 -6.22
N SER A 173 39.46 -7.15 -4.99
CA SER A 173 40.09 -6.54 -3.82
C SER A 173 41.60 -6.74 -3.85
N ASN A 174 42.35 -5.64 -3.83
CA ASN A 174 43.81 -5.66 -3.65
C ASN A 174 44.23 -5.82 -2.16
N LYS A 175 43.27 -5.98 -1.23
CA LYS A 175 43.54 -6.18 0.21
C LYS A 175 43.78 -7.67 0.52
N GLY A 176 44.83 -8.26 -0.04
CA GLY A 176 45.25 -9.62 0.30
C GLY A 176 46.55 -10.01 -0.38
N PHE A 177 47.59 -10.30 0.41
CA PHE A 177 48.88 -10.84 -0.05
C PHE A 177 48.78 -12.35 -0.41
N SER A 178 47.62 -12.83 -0.86
CA SER A 178 47.41 -14.19 -1.36
C SER A 178 46.98 -14.08 -2.82
N ASN A 179 47.53 -14.93 -3.68
CA ASN A 179 47.37 -14.92 -5.14
C ASN A 179 45.95 -15.30 -5.64
N GLU A 180 44.91 -15.03 -4.86
CA GLU A 180 43.51 -15.15 -5.22
C GLU A 180 42.80 -13.86 -4.76
N GLY A 181 42.67 -12.91 -5.67
CA GLY A 181 41.93 -11.68 -5.40
C GLY A 181 40.46 -12.01 -5.26
N LEU A 182 39.89 -11.80 -4.08
CA LEU A 182 38.47 -11.99 -3.84
C LEU A 182 37.69 -10.82 -4.47
N SER A 183 36.67 -11.14 -5.26
CA SER A 183 35.73 -10.14 -5.75
C SER A 183 34.93 -9.58 -4.58
N VAL A 184 34.82 -8.25 -4.51
CA VAL A 184 34.02 -7.53 -3.51
C VAL A 184 33.10 -6.55 -4.22
N GLN A 185 31.90 -6.34 -3.67
CA GLN A 185 30.98 -5.34 -4.21
C GLN A 185 31.60 -3.94 -4.11
N LYS A 186 31.49 -3.16 -5.19
CA LYS A 186 31.96 -1.77 -5.20
C LYS A 186 31.16 -0.93 -4.21
N GLU A 187 31.85 -0.01 -3.55
CA GLU A 187 31.22 1.05 -2.75
C GLU A 187 31.04 2.35 -3.55
N ILE A 188 31.80 2.49 -4.65
CA ILE A 188 31.82 3.68 -5.52
C ILE A 188 31.72 3.24 -6.98
N GLN A 189 30.76 3.82 -7.70
CA GLN A 189 30.62 3.70 -9.15
C GLN A 189 30.37 5.10 -9.71
N LEU A 190 31.32 5.66 -10.46
CA LEU A 190 31.20 7.03 -10.98
C LEU A 190 30.51 7.04 -12.36
N ASN A 191 29.67 8.06 -12.58
CA ASN A 191 29.04 8.33 -13.88
C ASN A 191 30.07 8.72 -14.95
N ASP A 192 31.00 9.60 -14.61
CA ASP A 192 32.06 10.13 -15.47
C ASP A 192 33.25 10.69 -14.62
N LEU A 193 34.35 11.05 -15.28
CA LEU A 193 35.57 11.56 -14.63
C LEU A 193 35.65 13.09 -14.49
N ASN A 194 34.81 13.84 -15.20
CA ASN A 194 34.83 15.30 -15.25
C ASN A 194 33.87 15.93 -14.21
N THR A 195 32.74 15.28 -13.95
CA THR A 195 31.68 15.61 -13.00
C THR A 195 31.27 14.36 -12.24
N PRO A 196 32.17 13.83 -11.37
CA PRO A 196 31.97 12.53 -10.75
C PRO A 196 30.83 12.56 -9.74
N GLU A 197 29.75 11.85 -10.06
CA GLU A 197 28.66 11.50 -9.16
C GLU A 197 28.72 10.00 -8.87
N ASN A 198 28.65 9.63 -7.59
CA ASN A 198 28.53 8.23 -7.22
C ASN A 198 27.11 7.73 -7.51
N LEU A 199 27.02 6.78 -8.44
CA LEU A 199 25.78 6.11 -8.83
C LEU A 199 25.32 5.09 -7.78
N ILE A 200 26.21 4.67 -6.87
CA ILE A 200 25.83 3.82 -5.74
C ILE A 200 25.19 4.69 -4.66
N VAL A 201 23.93 4.43 -4.38
CA VAL A 201 23.14 5.12 -3.36
C VAL A 201 22.94 4.20 -2.17
N GLN A 202 23.46 4.61 -1.02
CA GLN A 202 23.24 3.88 0.22
C GLN A 202 21.83 4.16 0.77
N PRO A 203 21.13 3.14 1.28
CA PRO A 203 19.79 3.30 1.83
C PRO A 203 19.83 4.17 3.07
N GLN A 204 18.78 4.96 3.30
CA GLN A 204 18.59 5.66 4.57
C GLN A 204 17.10 5.70 4.94
N THR A 205 16.82 5.61 6.24
CA THR A 205 15.46 5.78 6.76
C THR A 205 15.07 7.26 6.79
N ALA A 206 13.78 7.49 6.56
CA ALA A 206 13.13 8.75 6.87
C ALA A 206 13.19 9.00 8.38
N ILE A 207 13.33 10.26 8.77
CA ILE A 207 13.28 10.70 10.17
C ILE A 207 12.33 11.88 10.28
N VAL A 208 11.38 11.75 11.21
CA VAL A 208 10.50 12.82 11.63
C VAL A 208 10.63 13.02 13.14
N GLU A 209 10.59 14.26 13.57
CA GLU A 209 10.45 14.63 14.97
C GLU A 209 9.01 15.05 15.23
N VAL A 210 8.40 14.52 16.29
CA VAL A 210 7.05 14.87 16.74
C VAL A 210 7.10 15.17 18.23
N ASP A 211 6.71 16.40 18.60
CA ASP A 211 6.74 16.90 19.98
C ASP A 211 8.09 16.69 20.71
N GLY A 212 9.20 16.68 19.96
CA GLY A 212 10.56 16.50 20.48
C GLY A 212 11.08 15.05 20.44
N GLU A 213 10.25 14.07 20.08
CA GLU A 213 10.65 12.67 19.93
C GLU A 213 10.92 12.31 18.46
N PHE A 214 11.94 11.49 18.21
CA PHE A 214 12.33 11.10 16.85
C PHE A 214 11.79 9.72 16.48
N PHE A 215 11.21 9.64 15.29
CA PHE A 215 10.66 8.44 14.71
C PHE A 215 11.30 8.18 13.35
N SER A 216 11.62 6.91 13.09
CA SER A 216 12.19 6.47 11.82
C SER A 216 11.21 5.63 11.02
N SER A 217 11.24 5.76 9.69
CA SER A 217 10.48 4.91 8.78
C SER A 217 11.31 4.49 7.57
N ASN A 218 10.99 3.32 7.03
CA ASN A 218 11.57 2.82 5.77
C ASN A 218 11.01 3.53 4.53
N THR A 219 9.96 4.32 4.69
CA THR A 219 9.36 5.12 3.61
C THR A 219 9.15 6.55 4.08
N ASP A 220 8.77 7.44 3.17
CA ASP A 220 8.36 8.80 3.52
C ASP A 220 6.97 8.86 4.18
N VAL A 221 6.32 7.71 4.37
CA VAL A 221 5.10 7.60 5.18
C VAL A 221 5.49 7.07 6.56
N VAL A 222 5.16 7.84 7.60
CA VAL A 222 5.40 7.47 9.00
C VAL A 222 4.04 7.28 9.66
N SER A 223 3.70 6.04 9.98
CA SER A 223 2.43 5.66 10.62
C SER A 223 2.63 5.36 12.09
N GLY A 224 1.59 5.57 12.89
CA GLY A 224 1.58 5.19 14.32
C GLY A 224 2.43 6.08 15.24
N VAL A 225 2.96 7.20 14.74
CA VAL A 225 3.64 8.21 15.58
C VAL A 225 2.63 8.92 16.48
N ILE A 226 1.47 9.23 15.91
CA ILE A 226 0.26 9.58 16.65
C ILE A 226 -0.74 8.46 16.36
N GLU A 227 -1.46 8.03 17.40
CA GLU A 227 -2.46 6.97 17.31
C GLU A 227 -3.41 7.19 16.12
N ASP A 228 -3.61 6.14 15.32
CA ASP A 228 -4.45 6.15 14.11
C ASP A 228 -4.14 7.30 13.13
N THR A 229 -2.85 7.63 12.95
CA THR A 229 -2.41 8.61 11.95
C THR A 229 -1.31 8.07 11.04
N ALA A 230 -1.23 8.67 9.85
CA ALA A 230 -0.11 8.51 8.92
C ALA A 230 0.38 9.86 8.42
N LEU A 231 1.68 10.11 8.50
CA LEU A 231 2.33 11.36 8.11
C LEU A 231 3.11 11.13 6.82
N LEU A 232 2.86 11.95 5.81
CA LEU A 232 3.64 11.94 4.57
C LEU A 232 4.68 13.06 4.61
N LEU A 233 5.96 12.68 4.62
CA LEU A 233 7.08 13.60 4.51
C LEU A 233 7.27 13.96 3.03
N ARG A 234 7.35 15.25 2.73
CA ARG A 234 7.56 15.73 1.35
C ARG A 234 8.96 16.29 1.11
N GLN A 235 9.55 16.85 2.16
CA GLN A 235 10.87 17.46 2.14
C GLN A 235 11.38 17.58 3.56
N ALA A 236 12.71 17.53 3.72
CA ALA A 236 13.35 17.92 4.96
C ALA A 236 13.16 19.43 5.23
N SER A 237 13.07 19.81 6.49
CA SER A 237 12.88 21.17 6.94
C SER A 237 13.53 21.39 8.30
N GLU A 238 14.26 22.50 8.44
CA GLU A 238 14.75 22.96 9.74
C GLU A 238 13.64 23.55 10.62
N LYS A 239 12.52 23.96 10.01
CA LYS A 239 11.39 24.56 10.71
C LYS A 239 10.35 23.50 11.07
N SER A 240 9.83 23.60 12.28
CA SER A 240 8.67 22.82 12.71
C SER A 240 7.38 23.35 12.11
N ALA A 241 6.49 22.44 11.73
CA ALA A 241 5.12 22.70 11.32
C ALA A 241 4.17 22.22 12.43
N LYS A 242 3.08 22.94 12.65
CA LYS A 242 2.04 22.54 13.60
C LYS A 242 0.90 21.87 12.83
N ILE A 243 0.57 20.62 13.18
CA ILE A 243 -0.61 19.93 12.65
C ILE A 243 -1.63 19.80 13.77
N THR A 244 -2.85 20.22 13.50
CA THR A 244 -3.98 20.13 14.43
C THR A 244 -4.97 19.10 13.91
N ILE A 245 -5.32 18.14 14.78
CA ILE A 245 -6.37 17.15 14.55
C ILE A 245 -7.62 17.63 15.27
N PHE A 246 -8.71 17.79 14.52
CA PHE A 246 -9.98 18.29 15.02
C PHE A 246 -11.14 17.52 14.39
N ILE A 247 -12.30 17.56 15.06
CA ILE A 247 -13.53 16.98 14.52
C ILE A 247 -13.99 17.84 13.34
N ASP A 248 -14.17 17.23 12.18
CA ASP A 248 -14.84 17.85 11.04
C ASP A 248 -16.34 18.01 11.35
N ALA A 249 -16.66 19.07 12.08
CA ALA A 249 -18.00 19.37 12.55
C ALA A 249 -19.02 19.50 11.39
N PRO A 250 -18.71 20.18 10.26
CA PRO A 250 -19.58 20.16 9.08
C PRO A 250 -19.97 18.75 8.63
N THR A 251 -18.99 17.88 8.40
CA THR A 251 -19.24 16.50 7.96
C THR A 251 -20.03 15.70 8.99
N PHE A 252 -19.68 15.83 10.27
CA PHE A 252 -20.40 15.19 11.38
C PHE A 252 -21.87 15.61 11.41
N PHE A 253 -22.17 16.91 11.30
CA PHE A 253 -23.55 17.39 11.33
C PHE A 253 -24.35 17.02 10.08
N GLU A 254 -23.73 16.94 8.91
CA GLU A 254 -24.40 16.42 7.71
C GLU A 254 -24.76 14.94 7.86
N GLN A 255 -23.87 14.12 8.42
CA GLN A 255 -24.18 12.72 8.72
C GLN A 255 -25.35 12.56 9.69
N ILE A 256 -25.41 13.40 10.74
CA ILE A 256 -26.54 13.43 11.67
C ILE A 256 -27.85 13.79 10.94
N LYS A 257 -27.84 14.80 10.06
CA LYS A 257 -29.03 15.17 9.28
C LYS A 257 -29.50 14.03 8.38
N ILE A 258 -28.57 13.33 7.73
CA ILE A 258 -28.88 12.17 6.89
C ILE A 258 -29.54 11.08 7.72
N LEU A 259 -28.96 10.75 8.89
CA LEU A 259 -29.54 9.76 9.81
C LEU A 259 -30.98 10.13 10.20
N PHE A 260 -31.23 11.39 10.58
CA PHE A 260 -32.58 11.83 10.93
C PHE A 260 -33.54 11.82 9.75
N SER A 261 -33.08 12.18 8.55
CA SER A 261 -33.91 12.09 7.36
C SER A 261 -34.30 10.65 7.06
N GLN A 262 -33.37 9.71 7.20
CA GLN A 262 -33.64 8.28 7.00
C GLN A 262 -34.62 7.75 8.04
N PHE A 263 -34.40 8.08 9.32
CA PHE A 263 -35.31 7.73 10.40
C PHE A 263 -36.74 8.24 10.14
N ASN A 264 -36.88 9.53 9.84
CA ASN A 264 -38.19 10.13 9.57
C ASN A 264 -38.88 9.51 8.36
N ASN A 265 -38.13 9.22 7.29
CA ASN A 265 -38.66 8.56 6.10
C ASN A 265 -39.14 7.13 6.40
N SER A 266 -38.43 6.39 7.26
CA SER A 266 -38.85 5.04 7.69
C SER A 266 -40.14 5.09 8.49
N ILE A 267 -40.27 6.03 9.43
CA ILE A 267 -41.51 6.23 10.20
C ILE A 267 -42.68 6.60 9.29
N ALA A 268 -42.47 7.49 8.32
CA ALA A 268 -43.51 7.87 7.37
C ALA A 268 -44.03 6.65 6.58
N LYS A 269 -43.12 5.81 6.06
CA LYS A 269 -43.49 4.58 5.35
C LYS A 269 -44.25 3.58 6.23
N ILE A 270 -43.84 3.40 7.48
CA ILE A 270 -44.54 2.51 8.42
C ILE A 270 -45.96 3.03 8.69
N ASN A 271 -46.10 4.34 8.93
CA ASN A 271 -47.40 4.95 9.15
C ASN A 271 -48.30 4.83 7.90
N ASP A 272 -47.76 5.03 6.70
CA ASP A 272 -48.51 4.85 5.45
C ASP A 272 -48.98 3.40 5.26
N LEU A 273 -48.12 2.41 5.57
CA LEU A 273 -48.47 1.00 5.51
C LEU A 273 -49.58 0.63 6.49
N LEU A 274 -49.52 1.14 7.72
CA LEU A 274 -50.54 0.93 8.75
C LEU A 274 -51.85 1.64 8.42
N ALA A 275 -51.80 2.82 7.79
CA ALA A 275 -53.00 3.61 7.46
C ALA A 275 -53.78 3.08 6.23
N VAL A 276 -53.09 2.43 5.29
CA VAL A 276 -53.71 1.96 4.03
C VAL A 276 -54.24 0.52 4.14
N SER A 277 -53.75 -0.27 5.10
CA SER A 277 -54.00 -1.69 5.19
C SER A 277 -54.60 -2.10 6.53
N ASN A 278 -55.89 -2.44 6.54
CA ASN A 278 -56.52 -3.12 7.69
C ASN A 278 -55.83 -4.46 8.05
N SER A 279 -55.03 -5.07 7.16
CA SER A 279 -54.31 -6.31 7.46
C SER A 279 -53.01 -6.09 8.23
N PHE A 280 -52.43 -4.88 8.17
CA PHE A 280 -51.22 -4.52 8.91
C PHE A 280 -51.53 -3.68 10.16
N GLU A 281 -52.73 -3.08 10.24
CA GLU A 281 -53.18 -2.39 11.46
C GLU A 281 -53.21 -3.33 12.68
N GLU A 282 -53.48 -4.63 12.50
CA GLU A 282 -53.46 -5.64 13.58
C GLU A 282 -52.15 -6.45 13.66
N ASP A 283 -51.16 -6.18 12.79
CA ASP A 283 -49.90 -6.92 12.75
C ASP A 283 -49.00 -6.50 13.93
N SER A 284 -48.79 -7.41 14.89
CA SER A 284 -48.02 -7.13 16.10
C SER A 284 -46.58 -6.75 15.79
N ASP A 285 -45.97 -7.36 14.78
CA ASP A 285 -44.55 -7.19 14.49
C ASP A 285 -44.29 -5.78 13.91
N ILE A 286 -45.18 -5.29 13.05
CA ILE A 286 -45.09 -3.92 12.52
C ILE A 286 -45.40 -2.88 13.60
N GLN A 287 -46.36 -3.15 14.49
CA GLN A 287 -46.63 -2.28 15.63
C GLN A 287 -45.44 -2.23 16.60
N ASP A 288 -44.78 -3.36 16.85
CA ASP A 288 -43.60 -3.45 17.70
C ASP A 288 -42.43 -2.69 17.09
N ILE A 289 -42.15 -2.84 15.80
CA ILE A 289 -41.12 -2.03 15.10
C ILE A 289 -41.43 -0.52 15.21
N ARG A 290 -42.70 -0.11 15.06
CA ARG A 290 -43.09 1.30 15.25
C ARG A 290 -42.82 1.76 16.69
N ASN A 291 -43.19 0.95 17.68
CA ASN A 291 -43.04 1.27 19.09
C ASN A 291 -41.56 1.33 19.50
N ASP A 292 -40.75 0.38 19.04
CA ASP A 292 -39.30 0.31 19.24
C ASP A 292 -38.57 1.49 18.61
N LEU A 293 -39.04 1.97 17.45
CA LEU A 293 -38.43 3.13 16.79
C LEU A 293 -38.91 4.47 17.35
N THR A 294 -40.05 4.53 18.05
CA THR A 294 -40.65 5.83 18.46
C THR A 294 -40.84 5.99 19.97
N ILE A 295 -41.38 4.99 20.66
CA ILE A 295 -41.79 5.08 22.06
C ILE A 295 -40.62 4.77 22.99
N ASP A 296 -39.85 3.72 22.71
CA ASP A 296 -38.81 3.24 23.62
C ASP A 296 -37.56 4.14 23.66
N PRO A 297 -37.04 4.66 22.53
CA PRO A 297 -35.99 5.67 22.53
C PRO A 297 -36.41 6.95 23.26
N GLN A 298 -37.71 7.31 23.22
CA GLN A 298 -38.24 8.46 23.96
C GLN A 298 -38.31 8.22 25.47
N LYS A 299 -38.63 6.99 25.91
CA LYS A 299 -38.62 6.64 27.34
C LYS A 299 -37.19 6.75 27.89
N GLU A 300 -36.21 6.18 27.20
CA GLU A 300 -34.81 6.28 27.61
C GLU A 300 -34.29 7.72 27.62
N ALA A 301 -34.60 8.51 26.57
CA ALA A 301 -34.23 9.92 26.52
C ALA A 301 -34.80 10.72 27.70
N ARG A 302 -36.05 10.44 28.11
CA ARG A 302 -36.68 11.09 29.29
C ARG A 302 -36.00 10.70 30.60
N VAL A 303 -35.63 9.42 30.76
CA VAL A 303 -34.90 8.95 31.95
C VAL A 303 -33.54 9.63 32.05
N LEU A 304 -32.81 9.75 30.93
CA LEU A 304 -31.53 10.44 30.88
C LEU A 304 -31.66 11.95 31.14
N GLN A 305 -32.68 12.60 30.58
CA GLN A 305 -32.97 14.02 30.85
C GLN A 305 -33.27 14.27 32.33
N GLU A 306 -34.08 13.44 32.96
CA GLU A 306 -34.41 13.59 34.38
C GLU A 306 -33.18 13.32 35.26
N ARG A 307 -32.36 12.32 34.92
CA ARG A 307 -31.10 12.05 35.61
C ARG A 307 -30.13 13.24 35.52
N ASN A 308 -29.99 13.83 34.33
CA ASN A 308 -29.13 15.00 34.13
C ASN A 308 -29.66 16.22 34.89
N ARG A 309 -30.98 16.43 34.92
CA ARG A 309 -31.63 17.49 35.70
C ARG A 309 -31.33 17.36 37.20
N ILE A 310 -31.43 16.15 37.76
CA ILE A 310 -31.12 15.88 39.17
C ILE A 310 -29.64 16.19 39.47
N ILE A 311 -28.73 15.82 38.57
CA ILE A 311 -27.28 16.09 38.72
C ILE A 311 -26.99 17.61 38.66
N ASP A 312 -27.68 18.34 37.79
CA ASP A 312 -27.51 19.80 37.66
C ASP A 312 -28.08 20.56 38.87
N ASP A 313 -29.25 20.14 39.38
CA ASP A 313 -29.83 20.67 40.63
C ASP A 313 -28.90 20.43 41.83
N LEU A 314 -28.24 19.26 41.90
CA LEU A 314 -27.25 18.95 42.93
C LEU A 314 -25.96 19.79 42.81
N ARG A 315 -25.61 20.26 41.61
CA ARG A 315 -24.39 21.04 41.33
C ARG A 315 -24.59 22.55 41.42
N GLY A 316 -25.82 23.03 41.67
CA GLY A 316 -26.12 24.47 41.83
C GLY A 316 -25.82 25.31 40.58
N ARG A 317 -25.70 24.69 39.41
CA ARG A 317 -25.54 25.37 38.13
C ARG A 317 -26.88 25.29 37.40
N PRO A 318 -27.40 26.41 36.82
CA PRO A 318 -28.60 26.32 36.00
C PRO A 318 -28.27 25.39 34.83
N GLY A 319 -28.85 24.19 34.85
CA GLY A 319 -28.63 23.16 33.85
C GLY A 319 -28.95 23.71 32.46
N ASN A 320 -28.07 23.44 31.50
CA ASN A 320 -28.39 23.63 30.09
C ASN A 320 -29.47 22.60 29.74
N THR A 321 -30.72 23.04 29.77
CA THR A 321 -31.95 22.25 29.52
C THR A 321 -32.06 21.70 28.09
N GLN A 322 -30.97 21.71 27.30
CA GLN A 322 -30.95 21.31 25.90
C GLN A 322 -29.99 20.15 25.58
N ALA A 323 -29.65 19.32 26.57
CA ALA A 323 -28.57 18.35 26.43
C ALA A 323 -28.84 17.13 25.53
N THR A 324 -30.05 16.87 25.02
CA THR A 324 -30.28 15.80 24.03
C THR A 324 -31.42 16.16 23.05
N GLY A 325 -31.10 16.96 22.04
CA GLY A 325 -32.04 17.52 21.08
C GLY A 325 -32.61 16.53 20.06
N ILE A 326 -33.50 15.62 20.47
CA ILE A 326 -34.25 14.74 19.57
C ILE A 326 -35.74 14.75 19.96
N SER A 327 -36.61 15.11 19.01
CA SER A 327 -38.08 15.04 19.16
C SER A 327 -38.70 14.34 17.95
N VAL A 328 -39.55 13.34 18.20
CA VAL A 328 -40.38 12.69 17.15
C VAL A 328 -41.80 13.24 17.25
N ARG A 329 -42.31 13.81 16.16
CA ARG A 329 -43.65 14.39 16.08
C ARG A 329 -44.63 13.28 15.68
N ASN A 330 -45.47 12.84 16.60
CA ASN A 330 -46.59 11.94 16.29
C ASN A 330 -47.77 12.77 15.79
N THR A 331 -48.13 12.64 14.50
CA THR A 331 -49.14 13.46 13.83
C THR A 331 -50.59 13.21 14.27
N GLU A 332 -50.85 12.13 15.03
CA GLU A 332 -52.21 11.77 15.46
C GLU A 332 -52.56 12.15 16.92
N LYS A 333 -51.56 12.54 17.73
CA LYS A 333 -51.80 13.06 19.08
C LYS A 333 -51.35 14.51 19.16
N LYS A 334 -52.30 15.43 19.37
CA LYS A 334 -52.10 16.89 19.57
C LYS A 334 -51.32 17.21 20.86
N THR A 335 -50.08 16.77 20.96
CA THR A 335 -49.13 17.24 21.97
C THR A 335 -47.86 17.67 21.26
N GLN A 336 -47.81 18.96 20.98
CA GLN A 336 -46.58 19.65 20.61
C GLN A 336 -45.75 19.84 21.88
N LYS A 337 -44.53 19.29 21.91
CA LYS A 337 -43.49 19.73 22.84
C LYS A 337 -42.17 19.84 22.07
N ASP A 338 -41.90 21.05 21.61
CA ASP A 338 -40.65 21.45 20.97
C ASP A 338 -39.65 21.89 22.06
N VAL A 339 -38.39 21.44 21.96
CA VAL A 339 -37.22 22.20 22.43
C VAL A 339 -36.09 22.01 21.40
N ALA A 340 -35.61 23.12 20.84
CA ALA A 340 -34.91 23.17 19.56
C ALA A 340 -33.39 22.90 19.63
N VAL A 341 -32.85 22.31 18.56
CA VAL A 341 -31.41 22.11 18.26
C VAL A 341 -30.63 23.43 18.07
N THR A 342 -31.30 24.58 18.19
CA THR A 342 -30.72 25.88 17.83
C THR A 342 -29.63 26.37 18.81
N SER A 343 -29.55 25.85 20.04
CA SER A 343 -28.63 26.42 21.05
C SER A 343 -27.29 25.70 21.17
N ILE A 344 -27.20 24.41 20.81
CA ILE A 344 -25.89 23.74 20.60
C ILE A 344 -25.21 24.35 19.36
N VAL A 345 -25.99 24.62 18.31
CA VAL A 345 -25.53 25.30 17.07
C VAL A 345 -25.09 26.74 17.33
N LYS A 346 -25.73 27.48 18.25
CA LYS A 346 -25.31 28.84 18.62
C LYS A 346 -24.12 28.86 19.56
N GLY A 347 -24.06 27.97 20.56
CA GLY A 347 -22.98 27.93 21.55
C GLY A 347 -21.61 27.70 20.92
N ILE A 348 -21.51 26.73 20.00
CA ILE A 348 -20.24 26.36 19.35
C ILE A 348 -19.84 27.36 18.27
N LYS A 349 -20.79 28.10 17.65
CA LYS A 349 -20.46 29.22 16.75
C LYS A 349 -19.97 30.47 17.47
N SER A 350 -20.22 30.59 18.78
CA SER A 350 -19.87 31.77 19.58
C SER A 350 -18.63 31.60 20.47
N GLY A 351 -17.99 30.43 20.46
CA GLY A 351 -16.78 30.14 21.24
C GLY A 351 -16.59 28.67 21.48
#